data_AF-Q55FH0-F1
#
_entry.id   AF-Q55FH0-F1
#
_cell.length_a   1.000
_cell.length_b   1.000
_cell.length_c   1.000
_cell.angle_alpha   90.00
_cell.angle_beta   90.00
_cell.angle_gamma   90.00
#
_symmetry.space_group_name_H-M   'P 1'
#
loop_
_entity.id
_entity.type
_entity.pdbx_description
1 polymer ?
#
loop_
_entity_poly.entity_id
_entity_poly.type
_entity_poly.pdbx_seq_one_letter_code
_entity_poly.pdbx_strand_id
1 'polypeptide(L)'
;MNKIIIFLTIGYLFNFSFGYSNNVCKLNTKQGLIDLSPLTLPNGGYFSGSFIDYPPKSFSLFFNICGYTQRCNSLGSNNYLTNAQSCAFYPQDGTAPPMGYTDKSEITQISNGVSLSYYGGKNGTTQLDIYCDPSAKTLNIYDCIRINTYVPLYQCSMYSMHACPINPTTTSTPTSTPTPTLSSTPTPTLSSTPTPEGLKHKCIINNEGLSFTSNSSITCNYKKNSQKILCNSIGVECEFVF
;
A
#
# COMPACT_ATOMS: atom_id res chain seq x y z
N MET A 1 -6.10 -41.17 -32.96
CA MET A 1 -5.09 -41.07 -31.89
C MET A 1 -5.44 -39.90 -30.98
N ASN A 2 -5.70 -40.22 -29.71
CA ASN A 2 -6.32 -39.39 -28.68
C ASN A 2 -5.44 -38.23 -28.18
N LYS A 3 -5.96 -37.00 -28.20
CA LYS A 3 -5.64 -35.95 -27.22
C LYS A 3 -6.92 -35.17 -26.90
N ILE A 4 -7.69 -35.74 -25.98
CA ILE A 4 -8.81 -35.09 -25.29
C ILE A 4 -8.28 -34.63 -23.91
N ILE A 5 -8.92 -33.58 -23.38
CA ILE A 5 -9.07 -33.23 -21.94
C ILE A 5 -7.94 -32.35 -21.35
N ILE A 6 -8.30 -31.09 -21.01
CA ILE A 6 -8.11 -30.38 -19.72
C ILE A 6 -8.24 -28.87 -20.04
N PHE A 7 -9.46 -28.34 -20.11
CA PHE A 7 -9.68 -26.88 -20.16
C PHE A 7 -10.92 -26.42 -19.38
N LEU A 8 -11.57 -27.31 -18.62
CA LEU A 8 -12.92 -27.07 -18.07
C LEU A 8 -13.04 -27.00 -16.55
N THR A 9 -11.92 -27.00 -15.80
CA THR A 9 -11.96 -26.98 -14.31
C THR A 9 -11.53 -25.66 -13.65
N ILE A 10 -11.08 -24.65 -14.41
CA ILE A 10 -10.65 -23.36 -13.84
C ILE A 10 -11.84 -22.37 -13.67
N GLY A 11 -12.98 -22.61 -14.33
CA GLY A 11 -14.16 -21.74 -14.24
C GLY A 11 -14.92 -21.79 -12.91
N TYR A 12 -14.61 -22.73 -12.01
CA TYR A 12 -15.38 -22.94 -10.77
C TYR A 12 -14.78 -22.29 -9.50
N LEU A 13 -13.60 -21.68 -9.58
CA LEU A 13 -12.98 -20.98 -8.43
C LEU A 13 -13.24 -19.45 -8.42
N PHE A 14 -13.95 -18.92 -9.41
CA PHE A 14 -14.31 -17.50 -9.48
C PHE A 14 -15.83 -17.30 -9.42
N ASN A 15 -16.48 -17.80 -8.36
CA ASN A 15 -17.78 -17.24 -7.97
C ASN A 15 -17.52 -15.94 -7.18
N PHE A 16 -16.99 -14.93 -7.88
CA PHE A 16 -17.00 -13.55 -7.40
C PHE A 16 -18.40 -13.01 -7.61
N SER A 17 -19.14 -12.84 -6.52
CA SER A 17 -20.38 -12.08 -6.54
C SER A 17 -19.99 -10.62 -6.71
N PHE A 18 -20.05 -10.12 -7.96
CA PHE A 18 -19.73 -8.74 -8.30
C PHE A 18 -20.79 -7.78 -7.73
N GLY A 19 -20.72 -7.52 -6.43
CA GLY A 19 -21.37 -6.39 -5.80
C GLY A 19 -20.54 -5.14 -6.06
N TYR A 20 -20.68 -4.53 -7.24
CA TYR A 20 -20.15 -3.19 -7.52
C TYR A 20 -20.80 -2.21 -6.55
N SER A 21 -20.12 -1.88 -5.47
CA SER A 21 -20.62 -0.93 -4.48
C SER A 21 -19.66 0.25 -4.36
N ASN A 22 -20.19 1.41 -4.71
CA ASN A 22 -19.51 2.69 -4.73
C ASN A 22 -18.84 2.97 -3.37
N ASN A 23 -17.51 3.09 -3.35
CA ASN A 23 -16.70 3.53 -2.20
C ASN A 23 -16.97 2.79 -0.88
N VAL A 24 -17.14 1.47 -0.92
CA VAL A 24 -17.36 0.71 0.31
C VAL A 24 -16.05 0.56 1.07
N CYS A 25 -15.86 1.46 2.02
CA CYS A 25 -14.78 1.41 2.98
C CYS A 25 -15.13 0.61 4.25
N LYS A 26 -16.33 0.01 4.26
CA LYS A 26 -16.94 -0.64 5.41
C LYS A 26 -17.42 -2.03 5.03
N LEU A 27 -16.98 -3.05 5.75
CA LEU A 27 -17.38 -4.42 5.51
C LEU A 27 -18.11 -4.97 6.74
N ASN A 28 -19.37 -5.37 6.57
CA ASN A 28 -20.09 -6.12 7.60
C ASN A 28 -19.69 -7.59 7.52
N THR A 29 -19.05 -8.10 8.55
CA THR A 29 -18.62 -9.50 8.66
C THR A 29 -19.44 -10.24 9.71
N LYS A 30 -19.28 -11.57 9.80
CA LYS A 30 -19.89 -12.35 10.91
C LYS A 30 -19.33 -11.96 12.29
N GLN A 31 -18.13 -11.39 12.34
CA GLN A 31 -17.40 -11.02 13.56
C GLN A 31 -17.66 -9.56 13.99
N GLY A 32 -18.26 -8.74 13.12
CA GLY A 32 -18.51 -7.32 13.37
C GLY A 32 -18.30 -6.44 12.15
N LEU A 33 -18.38 -5.13 12.36
CA LEU A 33 -18.10 -4.13 11.33
C LEU A 33 -16.60 -3.89 11.23
N ILE A 34 -16.05 -3.97 10.02
CA ILE A 34 -14.70 -3.50 9.71
C ILE A 34 -14.84 -2.16 9.00
N ASP A 35 -14.20 -1.10 9.52
CA ASP A 35 -14.25 0.25 8.94
C ASP A 35 -12.83 0.72 8.63
N LEU A 36 -12.51 0.76 7.34
CA LEU A 36 -11.22 1.20 6.82
C LEU A 36 -11.18 2.71 6.54
N SER A 37 -12.27 3.45 6.77
CA SER A 37 -12.32 4.90 6.49
C SER A 37 -11.16 5.68 7.14
N PRO A 38 -10.73 5.35 8.38
CA PRO A 38 -9.57 5.99 9.01
C PRO A 38 -8.24 5.78 8.26
N LEU A 39 -8.16 4.78 7.38
CA LEU A 39 -6.98 4.53 6.55
C LEU A 39 -6.98 5.36 5.25
N THR A 40 -8.03 6.11 4.95
CA THR A 40 -8.08 6.94 3.74
C THR A 40 -7.17 8.15 3.90
N LEU A 41 -6.24 8.37 2.97
CA LEU A 41 -5.35 9.54 2.98
C LEU A 41 -5.85 10.59 1.98
N PRO A 42 -6.31 11.78 2.41
CA PRO A 42 -6.94 12.76 1.51
C PRO A 42 -6.08 13.20 0.32
N ASN A 43 -4.77 13.37 0.54
CA ASN A 43 -3.82 13.84 -0.48
C ASN A 43 -2.61 12.90 -0.61
N GLY A 44 -2.75 11.65 -0.15
CA GLY A 44 -1.63 10.74 0.04
C GLY A 44 -1.82 9.38 -0.62
N GLY A 45 -0.94 8.47 -0.23
CA GLY A 45 -1.02 7.06 -0.56
C GLY A 45 0.02 6.28 0.23
N TYR A 46 -0.26 5.00 0.44
CA TYR A 46 0.66 4.03 1.01
C TYR A 46 1.61 3.57 -0.08
N PHE A 47 2.90 3.70 0.21
CA PHE A 47 3.97 3.23 -0.65
C PHE A 47 4.33 1.80 -0.27
N SER A 48 4.42 0.90 -1.24
CA SER A 48 4.68 -0.50 -0.95
C SER A 48 6.11 -0.99 -1.15
N GLY A 49 7.01 -0.08 -1.51
CA GLY A 49 8.38 -0.41 -1.90
C GLY A 49 8.57 -0.38 -3.41
N SER A 50 9.79 -0.71 -3.83
CA SER A 50 10.16 -0.81 -5.24
C SER A 50 10.20 -2.27 -5.68
N PHE A 51 9.71 -2.49 -6.89
CA PHE A 51 9.62 -3.75 -7.62
C PHE A 51 10.42 -3.64 -8.91
N ILE A 52 10.74 -4.77 -9.52
CA ILE A 52 11.31 -4.84 -10.86
C ILE A 52 10.32 -5.60 -11.74
N ASP A 53 9.75 -4.95 -12.76
CA ASP A 53 8.95 -5.63 -13.79
C ASP A 53 9.83 -6.03 -14.98
N TYR A 54 9.40 -7.02 -15.77
CA TYR A 54 10.08 -7.44 -17.00
C TYR A 54 9.40 -6.85 -18.24
N PRO A 55 10.13 -6.27 -19.22
CA PRO A 55 11.57 -6.02 -19.24
C PRO A 55 11.99 -5.04 -18.12
N PRO A 56 13.21 -5.19 -17.53
CA PRO A 56 13.59 -4.62 -16.25
C PRO A 56 13.34 -3.12 -16.17
N LYS A 57 12.22 -2.73 -15.56
CA LYS A 57 11.96 -1.38 -15.08
C LYS A 57 11.64 -1.47 -13.61
N SER A 58 12.38 -0.70 -12.79
CA SER A 58 12.00 -0.60 -11.39
C SER A 58 10.82 0.35 -11.26
N PHE A 59 9.79 -0.05 -10.55
CA PHE A 59 8.62 0.79 -10.29
C PHE A 59 8.20 0.63 -8.84
N SER A 60 7.35 1.50 -8.34
CA SER A 60 6.80 1.38 -6.99
C SER A 60 5.28 1.42 -7.03
N LEU A 61 4.62 0.67 -6.17
CA LEU A 61 3.15 0.75 -6.09
C LEU A 61 2.73 1.77 -5.04
N PHE A 62 1.74 2.57 -5.41
CA PHE A 62 1.03 3.46 -4.52
C PHE A 62 -0.41 3.02 -4.40
N PHE A 63 -0.92 3.04 -3.17
CA PHE A 63 -2.31 2.69 -2.85
C PHE A 63 -2.95 3.83 -2.08
N ASN A 64 -4.22 4.15 -2.33
CA ASN A 64 -5.02 4.89 -1.37
C ASN A 64 -6.23 4.04 -1.00
N ILE A 65 -6.31 3.71 0.29
CA ILE A 65 -7.33 2.81 0.81
C ILE A 65 -8.65 3.60 0.81
N CYS A 66 -9.63 3.11 0.06
CA CYS A 66 -10.96 3.72 -0.13
C CYS A 66 -11.02 5.17 -0.65
N GLY A 67 -9.89 5.76 -1.02
CA GLY A 67 -9.82 7.08 -1.63
C GLY A 67 -9.11 7.00 -2.97
N TYR A 68 -9.25 8.00 -3.82
CA TYR A 68 -8.39 8.12 -4.99
C TYR A 68 -7.04 8.68 -4.55
N THR A 69 -5.96 8.20 -5.14
CA THR A 69 -4.60 8.64 -4.83
C THR A 69 -4.29 9.86 -5.69
N GLN A 70 -4.34 11.05 -5.07
CA GLN A 70 -3.88 12.28 -5.72
C GLN A 70 -2.42 12.16 -6.19
N ARG A 71 -1.63 11.32 -5.51
CA ARG A 71 -0.26 11.03 -5.93
C ARG A 71 -0.17 10.35 -7.29
N CYS A 72 -1.13 9.53 -7.69
CA CYS A 72 -1.12 8.96 -9.05
C CYS A 72 -1.39 10.02 -10.12
N ASN A 73 -2.11 11.10 -9.75
CA ASN A 73 -2.31 12.25 -10.62
C ASN A 73 -1.10 13.21 -10.59
N SER A 74 -0.41 13.34 -9.45
CA SER A 74 0.72 14.27 -9.31
C SER A 74 2.08 13.69 -9.70
N LEU A 75 2.28 12.36 -9.60
CA LEU A 75 3.55 11.66 -9.86
C LEU A 75 3.65 11.10 -11.28
N GLY A 76 2.71 11.44 -12.14
CA GLY A 76 2.78 11.20 -13.57
C GLY A 76 2.56 12.51 -14.30
N SER A 77 3.17 12.72 -15.47
CA SER A 77 2.70 13.74 -16.44
C SER A 77 1.29 13.44 -16.99
N ASN A 78 0.45 12.78 -16.20
CA ASN A 78 -0.92 12.44 -16.48
C ASN A 78 -1.75 13.69 -16.23
N ASN A 79 -2.00 14.49 -17.26
CA ASN A 79 -2.90 15.65 -17.21
C ASN A 79 -4.38 15.28 -16.96
N TYR A 80 -4.66 14.02 -16.62
CA TYR A 80 -6.00 13.51 -16.39
C TYR A 80 -6.17 13.28 -14.90
N LEU A 81 -7.19 13.92 -14.32
CA LEU A 81 -7.71 13.55 -13.01
C LEU A 81 -8.19 12.11 -13.08
N THR A 82 -7.34 11.16 -12.71
CA THR A 82 -7.73 9.77 -12.60
C THR A 82 -8.36 9.54 -11.24
N ASN A 83 -9.45 8.78 -11.22
CA ASN A 83 -10.03 8.20 -10.00
C ASN A 83 -9.26 6.91 -9.61
N ALA A 84 -7.95 6.87 -9.85
CA ALA A 84 -7.15 5.71 -9.53
C ALA A 84 -7.02 5.56 -8.01
N GLN A 85 -7.23 4.35 -7.49
CA GLN A 85 -6.91 4.00 -6.10
C GLN A 85 -5.53 3.35 -5.99
N SER A 86 -5.01 2.81 -7.09
CA SER A 86 -3.64 2.32 -7.16
C SER A 86 -2.96 2.68 -8.49
N CYS A 87 -1.65 2.91 -8.44
CA CYS A 87 -0.81 3.09 -9.62
C CYS A 87 0.59 2.52 -9.41
N ALA A 88 1.25 2.23 -10.53
CA ALA A 88 2.67 1.90 -10.58
C ALA A 88 3.44 3.16 -10.99
N PHE A 89 4.30 3.67 -10.11
CA PHE A 89 5.17 4.80 -10.38
C PHE A 89 6.52 4.33 -10.93
N TYR A 90 6.87 4.79 -12.11
CA TYR A 90 8.13 4.50 -12.79
C TYR A 90 9.04 5.73 -12.70
N PRO A 91 10.01 5.76 -11.76
CA PRO A 91 10.87 6.93 -11.58
C PRO A 91 11.71 7.27 -12.82
N GLN A 92 11.97 6.30 -13.70
CA GLN A 92 12.83 6.51 -14.88
C GLN A 92 12.17 7.41 -15.93
N ASP A 93 10.86 7.29 -16.11
CA ASP A 93 10.09 8.09 -17.07
C ASP A 93 9.10 9.05 -16.40
N GLY A 94 9.05 9.05 -15.06
CA GLY A 94 8.16 9.90 -14.27
C GLY A 94 6.69 9.64 -14.57
N THR A 95 6.32 8.41 -14.95
CA THR A 95 4.93 8.04 -15.20
C THR A 95 4.33 7.30 -14.02
N ALA A 96 3.02 7.46 -13.83
CA ALA A 96 2.26 6.78 -12.79
C ALA A 96 0.98 6.12 -13.36
N PRO A 97 1.10 5.15 -14.28
CA PRO A 97 -0.07 4.47 -14.84
C PRO A 97 -1.01 3.89 -13.77
N PRO A 98 -2.33 4.07 -13.91
CA PRO A 98 -3.30 3.47 -13.00
C PRO A 98 -3.32 1.95 -13.13
N MET A 99 -3.40 1.27 -11.98
CA MET A 99 -3.56 -0.17 -11.87
C MET A 99 -4.97 -0.55 -11.39
N GLY A 100 -5.64 0.32 -10.65
CA GLY A 100 -7.05 0.12 -10.36
C GLY A 100 -7.77 1.40 -9.97
N TYR A 101 -9.08 1.39 -10.18
CA TYR A 101 -9.94 2.56 -10.05
C TYR A 101 -10.97 2.40 -8.94
N THR A 102 -11.47 3.52 -8.39
CA THR A 102 -12.43 3.55 -7.27
C THR A 102 -13.74 2.84 -7.58
N ASP A 103 -14.21 2.91 -8.83
CA ASP A 103 -15.44 2.28 -9.31
C ASP A 103 -15.26 0.79 -9.61
N LYS A 104 -14.02 0.30 -9.56
CA LYS A 104 -13.63 -1.07 -9.88
C LYS A 104 -12.78 -1.65 -8.74
N SER A 105 -13.19 -1.39 -7.51
CA SER A 105 -12.59 -1.95 -6.32
C SER A 105 -13.56 -2.88 -5.59
N GLU A 106 -13.03 -3.93 -5.00
CA GLU A 106 -13.78 -4.89 -4.19
C GLU A 106 -13.11 -5.05 -2.83
N ILE A 107 -13.92 -5.11 -1.77
CA ILE A 107 -13.47 -5.44 -0.41
C ILE A 107 -14.07 -6.79 -0.01
N THR A 108 -13.22 -7.72 0.38
CA THR A 108 -13.62 -9.07 0.81
C THR A 108 -13.06 -9.39 2.18
N GLN A 109 -13.77 -10.23 2.94
CA GLN A 109 -13.26 -10.73 4.22
C GLN A 109 -12.26 -11.86 3.98
N ILE A 110 -11.12 -11.81 4.67
CA ILE A 110 -10.15 -12.92 4.73
C ILE A 110 -10.06 -13.46 6.17
N SER A 111 -9.31 -14.55 6.37
CA SER A 111 -9.26 -15.28 7.64
C SER A 111 -8.93 -14.42 8.87
N ASN A 112 -8.07 -13.42 8.71
CA ASN A 112 -7.70 -12.48 9.77
C ASN A 112 -7.63 -11.03 9.26
N GLY A 113 -8.68 -10.55 8.60
CA GLY A 113 -8.74 -9.16 8.12
C GLY A 113 -9.59 -8.99 6.86
N VAL A 114 -9.12 -8.12 5.97
CA VAL A 114 -9.79 -7.81 4.70
C VAL A 114 -8.82 -7.80 3.53
N SER A 115 -9.31 -8.09 2.32
CA SER A 115 -8.56 -7.95 1.08
C SER A 115 -9.24 -6.93 0.19
N LEU A 116 -8.48 -5.93 -0.27
CA LEU A 116 -8.93 -4.93 -1.22
C LEU A 116 -8.34 -5.25 -2.59
N SER A 117 -9.19 -5.53 -3.57
CA SER A 117 -8.78 -5.76 -4.94
C SER A 117 -9.13 -4.54 -5.79
N TYR A 118 -8.17 -4.02 -6.54
CA TYR A 118 -8.32 -2.85 -7.40
C TYR A 118 -8.12 -3.27 -8.86
N TYR A 119 -9.17 -3.09 -9.68
CA TYR A 119 -9.23 -3.56 -11.06
C TYR A 119 -9.37 -2.40 -12.07
N GLY A 120 -9.27 -2.75 -13.35
CA GLY A 120 -9.61 -1.88 -14.47
C GLY A 120 -8.43 -1.12 -15.08
N GLY A 121 -7.25 -1.14 -14.44
CA GLY A 121 -6.02 -0.62 -15.02
C GLY A 121 -5.57 -1.45 -16.23
N LYS A 122 -5.05 -0.78 -17.27
CA LYS A 122 -4.44 -1.48 -18.43
C LYS A 122 -3.12 -2.16 -18.07
N ASN A 123 -2.49 -1.73 -16.97
CA ASN A 123 -1.13 -2.14 -16.59
C ASN A 123 -1.12 -3.25 -15.53
N GLY A 124 -2.30 -3.76 -15.14
CA GLY A 124 -2.42 -4.84 -14.17
C GLY A 124 -3.54 -4.61 -13.17
N THR A 125 -3.57 -5.49 -12.20
CA THR A 125 -4.48 -5.51 -11.05
C THR A 125 -3.61 -5.50 -9.79
N THR A 126 -4.08 -4.84 -8.74
CA THR A 126 -3.41 -4.87 -7.43
C THR A 126 -4.36 -5.36 -6.37
N GLN A 127 -3.89 -6.18 -5.46
CA GLN A 127 -4.58 -6.67 -4.28
C GLN A 127 -3.81 -6.21 -3.04
N LEU A 128 -4.52 -5.72 -2.03
CA LEU A 128 -3.95 -5.30 -0.75
C LEU A 128 -4.68 -6.03 0.38
N ASP A 129 -3.99 -6.99 0.98
CA ASP A 129 -4.45 -7.68 2.17
C ASP A 129 -4.09 -6.84 3.41
N ILE A 130 -5.09 -6.49 4.19
CA ILE A 130 -4.94 -5.77 5.46
C ILE A 130 -5.32 -6.73 6.56
N TYR A 131 -4.30 -7.23 7.27
CA TYR A 131 -4.48 -8.14 8.38
C TYR A 131 -4.82 -7.37 9.66
N CYS A 132 -5.76 -7.89 10.42
CA CYS A 132 -6.09 -7.39 11.75
C CYS A 132 -4.90 -7.62 12.69
N ASP A 133 -4.39 -6.51 13.23
CA ASP A 133 -3.47 -6.49 14.35
C ASP A 133 -3.85 -5.31 15.27
N PRO A 134 -4.46 -5.58 16.44
CA PRO A 134 -4.84 -4.54 17.40
C PRO A 134 -3.65 -3.71 17.92
N SER A 135 -2.43 -4.22 17.79
CA SER A 135 -1.20 -3.56 18.25
C SER A 135 -0.47 -2.78 17.15
N ALA A 136 -0.97 -2.80 15.91
CA ALA A 136 -0.33 -2.14 14.78
C ALA A 136 -0.31 -0.61 14.97
N LYS A 137 0.87 -0.07 15.26
CA LYS A 137 1.11 1.38 15.37
C LYS A 137 1.50 2.03 14.04
N THR A 138 2.02 1.24 13.10
CA THR A 138 2.54 1.72 11.82
C THR A 138 1.79 1.08 10.67
N LEU A 139 1.30 1.91 9.75
CA LEU A 139 0.58 1.48 8.55
C LEU A 139 1.55 1.33 7.38
N ASN A 140 2.44 0.33 7.47
CA ASN A 140 3.41 0.04 6.43
C ASN A 140 3.02 -1.25 5.71
N ILE A 141 3.10 -1.21 4.38
CA ILE A 141 3.01 -2.41 3.55
C ILE A 141 4.32 -3.17 3.71
N TYR A 142 4.25 -4.36 4.31
CA TYR A 142 5.43 -5.13 4.69
C TYR A 142 5.82 -6.18 3.66
N ASP A 143 4.88 -6.60 2.80
CA ASP A 143 5.16 -7.54 1.72
C ASP A 143 4.37 -7.20 0.46
N CYS A 144 4.95 -7.51 -0.69
CA CYS A 144 4.30 -7.39 -1.99
C CYS A 144 4.97 -8.33 -2.97
N ILE A 145 4.18 -9.16 -3.63
CA ILE A 145 4.65 -10.14 -4.59
C ILE A 145 3.84 -10.03 -5.88
N ARG A 146 4.47 -10.35 -7.00
CA ARG A 146 3.76 -10.57 -8.25
C ARG A 146 3.30 -12.02 -8.31
N ILE A 147 2.00 -12.25 -8.40
CA ILE A 147 1.43 -13.61 -8.48
C ILE A 147 1.36 -14.12 -9.92
N ASN A 148 1.11 -13.23 -10.89
CA ASN A 148 0.86 -13.61 -12.27
C ASN A 148 1.78 -12.86 -13.25
N THR A 149 2.47 -13.62 -14.09
CA THR A 149 3.42 -13.12 -15.09
C THR A 149 2.72 -12.61 -16.36
N TYR A 150 1.58 -13.18 -16.74
CA TYR A 150 0.89 -12.83 -17.99
C TYR A 150 0.01 -11.60 -17.87
N VAL A 151 -0.72 -11.50 -16.75
CA VAL A 151 -1.49 -10.32 -16.37
C VAL A 151 -0.90 -9.83 -15.07
N PRO A 152 -0.23 -8.66 -15.03
CA PRO A 152 0.44 -8.21 -13.82
C PRO A 152 -0.55 -8.13 -12.66
N LEU A 153 -0.47 -9.10 -11.75
CA LEU A 153 -1.25 -9.14 -10.51
C LEU A 153 -0.28 -9.04 -9.35
N TYR A 154 -0.36 -7.94 -8.63
CA TYR A 154 0.47 -7.69 -7.45
C TYR A 154 -0.38 -7.86 -6.20
N GLN A 155 0.06 -8.71 -5.29
CA GLN A 155 -0.57 -8.88 -3.98
C GLN A 155 0.37 -8.34 -2.91
N CYS A 156 -0.14 -7.36 -2.19
CA CYS A 156 0.51 -6.64 -1.12
C CYS A 156 -0.14 -6.96 0.22
N SER A 157 0.62 -6.79 1.30
CA SER A 157 0.17 -7.12 2.64
C SER A 157 0.60 -6.05 3.65
N MET A 158 -0.33 -5.68 4.54
CA MET A 158 -0.09 -4.76 5.64
C MET A 158 -0.85 -5.18 6.90
N TYR A 159 -0.45 -4.62 8.05
CA TYR A 159 -1.18 -4.78 9.31
C TYR A 159 -1.90 -3.48 9.68
N SER A 160 -3.08 -3.60 10.29
CA SER A 160 -3.82 -2.45 10.81
C SER A 160 -4.81 -2.85 11.89
N MET A 161 -4.95 -2.01 12.92
CA MET A 161 -6.02 -2.15 13.91
C MET A 161 -7.41 -1.90 13.28
N HIS A 162 -7.49 -1.17 12.17
CA HIS A 162 -8.76 -0.87 11.49
C HIS A 162 -9.29 -2.03 10.64
N ALA A 163 -8.47 -3.06 10.40
CA ALA A 163 -8.93 -4.31 9.80
C ALA A 163 -9.53 -5.29 10.83
N CYS A 164 -9.52 -4.93 12.11
CA CYS A 164 -10.12 -5.73 13.17
C CYS A 164 -11.63 -5.46 13.25
N PRO A 165 -12.48 -6.51 13.29
CA PRO A 165 -13.92 -6.35 13.48
C PRO A 165 -14.24 -5.63 14.80
N ILE A 166 -15.02 -4.57 14.73
CA ILE A 166 -15.61 -3.91 15.90
C ILE A 166 -16.95 -4.57 16.14
N ASN A 167 -17.10 -5.23 17.28
CA ASN A 167 -18.40 -5.77 17.70
C ASN A 167 -19.20 -4.62 18.37
N PRO A 168 -20.35 -4.21 17.82
CA PRO A 168 -21.12 -3.07 18.34
C PRO A 168 -21.68 -3.27 19.75
N THR A 169 -21.48 -4.42 20.38
CA THR A 169 -22.07 -4.77 21.68
C THR A 169 -21.26 -4.34 22.91
N THR A 170 -20.10 -3.70 22.75
CA THR A 170 -19.34 -3.14 23.88
C THR A 170 -19.23 -1.62 23.82
N THR A 171 -20.38 -0.96 23.92
CA THR A 171 -20.43 0.47 24.27
C THR A 171 -19.96 0.61 25.71
N SER A 172 -18.66 0.70 25.95
CA SER A 172 -18.14 1.18 27.22
C SER A 172 -18.65 2.61 27.39
N THR A 173 -19.58 2.81 28.31
CA THR A 173 -20.11 4.12 28.68
C THR A 173 -18.90 4.99 29.05
N PRO A 174 -18.63 6.11 28.36
CA PRO A 174 -17.50 6.95 28.71
C PRO A 174 -17.71 7.44 30.14
N THR A 175 -16.88 6.97 31.07
CA THR A 175 -16.83 7.53 32.42
C THR A 175 -16.34 8.95 32.27
N SER A 176 -17.19 9.92 32.66
CA SER A 176 -16.86 11.34 32.62
C SER A 176 -15.55 11.58 33.36
N THR A 177 -14.48 11.82 32.61
CA THR A 177 -13.18 12.20 33.17
C THR A 177 -13.32 13.63 33.69
N PRO A 178 -12.92 13.92 34.94
CA PRO A 178 -13.07 15.24 35.53
C PRO A 178 -12.35 16.30 34.70
N THR A 179 -13.07 17.37 34.38
CA THR A 179 -12.59 18.57 33.70
C THR A 179 -11.36 19.12 34.42
N PRO A 180 -10.16 19.13 33.82
CA PRO A 180 -9.04 19.85 34.41
C PRO A 180 -9.32 21.35 34.38
N THR A 181 -9.21 22.00 35.53
CA THR A 181 -9.23 23.45 35.67
C THR A 181 -7.98 24.02 34.99
N LEU A 182 -8.20 24.89 33.99
CA LEU A 182 -7.13 25.57 33.24
C LEU A 182 -6.30 26.43 34.20
N SER A 183 -5.06 26.03 34.45
CA SER A 183 -4.04 26.90 35.04
C SER A 183 -3.25 27.55 33.90
N SER A 184 -3.32 28.88 33.86
CA SER A 184 -2.60 29.73 32.91
C SER A 184 -1.09 29.49 33.00
N THR A 185 -0.49 28.93 31.95
CA THR A 185 0.96 28.75 31.83
C THR A 185 1.41 29.43 30.51
N PRO A 186 2.50 30.22 30.53
CA PRO A 186 2.81 31.25 29.54
C PRO A 186 3.08 30.74 28.12
N THR A 187 2.76 31.61 27.17
CA THR A 187 2.98 31.48 25.72
C THR A 187 4.46 31.24 25.40
N PRO A 188 4.85 30.08 24.81
CA PRO A 188 6.18 29.92 24.25
C PRO A 188 6.30 30.69 22.93
N THR A 189 7.36 31.49 22.83
CA THR A 189 7.76 32.18 21.60
C THR A 189 8.36 31.17 20.63
N LEU A 190 7.79 31.06 19.42
CA LEU A 190 8.30 30.18 18.36
C LEU A 190 9.66 30.70 17.89
N SER A 191 10.72 29.90 18.10
CA SER A 191 11.97 30.02 17.38
C SER A 191 11.91 29.16 16.13
N SER A 192 12.22 29.74 14.98
CA SER A 192 12.32 29.06 13.69
C SER A 192 13.45 28.01 13.73
N THR A 193 13.09 26.73 13.77
CA THR A 193 14.04 25.64 13.54
C THR A 193 14.29 25.49 12.03
N PRO A 194 15.55 25.46 11.56
CA PRO A 194 15.85 25.25 10.15
C PRO A 194 15.37 23.87 9.69
N THR A 195 14.65 23.83 8.57
CA THR A 195 14.27 22.60 7.86
C THR A 195 15.54 21.90 7.37
N PRO A 196 15.82 20.64 7.76
CA PRO A 196 16.95 19.90 7.22
C PRO A 196 16.73 19.65 5.73
N GLU A 197 17.67 20.08 4.89
CA GLU A 197 17.74 19.64 3.49
C GLU A 197 17.83 18.12 3.44
N GLY A 198 16.97 17.49 2.63
CA GLY A 198 16.88 16.04 2.50
C GLY A 198 18.21 15.45 2.02
N LEU A 199 18.86 14.68 2.89
CA LEU A 199 20.02 13.86 2.56
C LEU A 199 19.62 12.75 1.56
N LYS A 200 19.88 12.98 0.27
CA LYS A 200 19.85 11.91 -0.74
C LYS A 200 21.07 11.02 -0.56
N HIS A 201 20.85 9.76 -0.22
CA HIS A 201 21.90 8.74 -0.13
C HIS A 201 21.80 7.82 -1.34
N LYS A 202 22.94 7.49 -1.99
CA LYS A 202 23.02 6.57 -3.14
C LYS A 202 23.55 5.21 -2.67
N CYS A 203 22.73 4.17 -2.77
CA CYS A 203 23.18 2.79 -2.64
C CYS A 203 23.53 2.24 -4.03
N ILE A 204 24.62 1.48 -4.15
CA ILE A 204 25.02 0.80 -5.40
C ILE A 204 24.97 -0.72 -5.14
N ILE A 205 24.26 -1.45 -5.99
CA ILE A 205 24.20 -2.93 -5.98
C ILE A 205 25.00 -3.43 -7.17
N ASN A 206 26.08 -4.16 -6.93
CA ASN A 206 26.86 -4.79 -8.00
C ASN A 206 26.53 -6.30 -8.10
N ASN A 207 26.97 -6.97 -9.16
CA ASN A 207 26.71 -8.39 -9.40
C ASN A 207 27.29 -9.32 -8.31
N GLU A 208 28.13 -8.82 -7.40
CA GLU A 208 28.77 -9.58 -6.32
C GLU A 208 28.06 -9.41 -4.96
N GLY A 209 27.11 -8.48 -4.84
CA GLY A 209 26.40 -8.21 -3.59
C GLY A 209 26.16 -6.72 -3.36
N LEU A 210 25.60 -6.38 -2.20
CA LEU A 210 25.45 -4.99 -1.77
C LEU A 210 26.82 -4.44 -1.33
N SER A 211 27.32 -3.41 -2.02
CA SER A 211 28.42 -2.60 -1.53
C SER A 211 27.89 -1.25 -1.04
N PHE A 212 28.07 -0.96 0.24
CA PHE A 212 27.71 0.33 0.84
C PHE A 212 28.88 1.30 0.72
N THR A 213 28.63 2.50 0.18
CA THR A 213 29.48 3.67 0.44
C THR A 213 28.58 4.69 1.11
N SER A 214 28.52 4.66 2.44
CA SER A 214 27.71 5.56 3.24
C SER A 214 28.50 5.97 4.47
N ASN A 215 28.64 7.28 4.70
CA ASN A 215 29.22 7.82 5.93
C ASN A 215 28.29 7.68 7.15
N SER A 216 27.12 7.06 6.98
CA SER A 216 26.10 6.87 8.02
C SER A 216 25.68 5.41 8.12
N SER A 217 25.21 5.01 9.30
CA SER A 217 24.80 3.66 9.72
C SER A 217 23.52 3.13 9.04
N ILE A 218 23.36 3.40 7.75
CA ILE A 218 22.27 2.89 6.92
C ILE A 218 22.64 1.48 6.48
N THR A 219 21.84 0.51 6.88
CA THR A 219 21.95 -0.87 6.42
C THR A 219 20.79 -1.15 5.48
N CYS A 220 21.09 -1.43 4.22
CA CYS A 220 20.12 -2.02 3.31
C CYS A 220 20.37 -3.52 3.19
N ASN A 221 19.33 -4.34 3.08
CA ASN A 221 19.47 -5.77 2.84
C ASN A 221 18.79 -6.09 1.52
N TYR A 222 19.56 -6.67 0.59
CA TYR A 222 19.09 -7.13 -0.70
C TYR A 222 18.84 -8.62 -0.60
N LYS A 223 17.59 -9.02 -0.78
CA LYS A 223 17.22 -10.43 -0.80
C LYS A 223 16.98 -10.83 -2.26
N LYS A 224 17.99 -11.45 -2.88
CA LYS A 224 18.01 -11.85 -4.30
C LYS A 224 16.73 -12.58 -4.74
N ASN A 225 16.23 -13.48 -3.89
CA ASN A 225 15.02 -14.27 -4.19
C ASN A 225 13.71 -13.47 -4.05
N SER A 226 13.72 -12.34 -3.35
CA SER A 226 12.55 -11.48 -3.15
C SER A 226 12.58 -10.22 -4.00
N GLN A 227 13.67 -9.97 -4.74
CA GLN A 227 13.93 -8.74 -5.49
C GLN A 227 13.66 -7.45 -4.67
N LYS A 228 13.89 -7.53 -3.36
CA LYS A 228 13.53 -6.47 -2.41
C LYS A 228 14.78 -5.91 -1.76
N ILE A 229 14.84 -4.58 -1.67
CA ILE A 229 15.78 -3.85 -0.83
C ILE A 229 15.00 -3.37 0.40
N LEU A 230 15.40 -3.79 1.59
CA LEU A 230 14.93 -3.17 2.83
C LEU A 230 16.04 -2.26 3.36
N CYS A 231 15.79 -0.96 3.42
CA CYS A 231 16.67 -0.01 4.11
C CYS A 231 16.09 0.35 5.48
N ASN A 232 16.94 0.43 6.50
CA ASN A 232 16.56 0.76 7.87
C ASN A 232 16.20 2.25 8.10
N SER A 233 16.25 3.10 7.06
CA SER A 233 15.96 4.54 7.17
C SER A 233 14.94 4.99 6.13
N ILE A 234 13.98 5.80 6.57
CA ILE A 234 13.02 6.50 5.71
C ILE A 234 13.80 7.56 4.89
N GLY A 235 13.53 7.67 3.59
CA GLY A 235 14.12 8.70 2.72
C GLY A 235 15.37 8.29 1.92
N VAL A 236 15.76 7.01 1.93
CA VAL A 236 16.89 6.51 1.12
C VAL A 236 16.40 6.14 -0.28
N GLU A 237 16.88 6.83 -1.32
CA GLU A 237 16.71 6.44 -2.74
C GLU A 237 17.85 5.49 -3.14
N CYS A 238 17.56 4.20 -3.34
CA CYS A 238 18.56 3.28 -3.87
C CYS A 238 18.55 3.34 -5.41
N GLU A 239 19.72 3.50 -6.03
CA GLU A 239 19.87 3.50 -7.49
C GLU A 239 20.53 2.17 -7.90
N PHE A 240 19.90 1.41 -8.81
CA PHE A 240 20.52 0.24 -9.39
C PHE A 240 21.49 0.66 -10.50
N VAL A 241 22.76 0.30 -10.38
CA VAL A 241 23.75 0.44 -11.45
C VAL A 241 24.11 -0.98 -11.89
N PHE A 242 23.69 -1.36 -13.10
CA PHE A 242 24.05 -2.64 -13.72
C PHE A 242 25.44 -2.55 -14.37
#